data_AF-A0AA45C9C4-F1
#
_entry.id   AF-A0AA45C9C4-F1
#
_cell.length_a   1.000
_cell.length_b   1.000
_cell.length_c   1.000
_cell.angle_alpha   90.00
_cell.angle_beta   90.00
_cell.angle_gamma   90.00
#
_symmetry.space_group_name_H-M   'P 1'
#
loop_
_entity.id
_entity.type
_entity.pdbx_description
1 polymer ?
#
loop_
_entity_poly.entity_id
_entity_poly.type
_entity_poly.pdbx_seq_one_letter_code
_entity_poly.pdbx_strand_id
1 'polypeptide(L)'
;MKLSYATAVKMGIKNGRFEFKMPTAYIMIGEKCVYNCYFCSQARESYTDTDYLSRVKWPSIDLEKFEEKFDEKIFRRICIQVVSSLNYERELIPLLEYLKNKKVDVSVSIRPKNLEEIKMLFEKYKIDRIGISVDVANEKLFKKIRGTEYSKYRDLMIRASKDFLHKVTTHVIVGLGETDEDIVKFMLDMKSQSILVSLFAFTPVKGTKLEAYEKPTIERYRKIQNSREIINKYDIQLKDFKFDNQGNLIELPKKDIDLEEAKKTSGCPWCTRPYYNETPGKVQYNIPKVRKNKEV
;
A
#
# COMPACT_ATOMS: atom_id res chain seq x y z
N MET A 1 -14.94 8.54 9.19
CA MET A 1 -13.96 7.53 8.71
C MET A 1 -14.66 6.28 8.21
N LYS A 2 -13.96 5.39 7.48
CA LYS A 2 -14.51 4.14 6.94
C LYS A 2 -13.67 2.93 7.35
N LEU A 3 -14.29 1.77 7.52
CA LEU A 3 -13.62 0.52 7.85
C LEU A 3 -13.67 -0.45 6.68
N SER A 4 -12.66 -1.31 6.52
CA SER A 4 -12.82 -2.44 5.61
C SER A 4 -13.94 -3.36 6.12
N TYR A 5 -14.61 -4.08 5.21
CA TYR A 5 -15.68 -5.01 5.60
C TYR A 5 -15.22 -6.01 6.66
N ALA A 6 -14.04 -6.62 6.48
CA ALA A 6 -13.50 -7.58 7.43
C ALA A 6 -13.15 -6.94 8.79
N THR A 7 -12.64 -5.69 8.80
CA THR A 7 -12.45 -4.93 10.05
C THR A 7 -13.77 -4.76 10.78
N ALA A 8 -14.82 -4.30 10.09
CA ALA A 8 -16.14 -4.06 10.67
C ALA A 8 -16.78 -5.34 11.21
N VAL A 9 -16.62 -6.48 10.52
CA VAL A 9 -17.09 -7.78 11.00
C VAL A 9 -16.32 -8.22 12.25
N LYS A 10 -14.99 -8.12 12.25
CA LYS A 10 -14.16 -8.56 13.38
C LYS A 10 -14.37 -7.73 14.65
N MET A 11 -14.76 -6.46 14.50
CA MET A 11 -15.12 -5.56 15.60
C MET A 11 -16.60 -5.69 16.03
N GLY A 12 -17.38 -6.58 15.43
CA GLY A 12 -18.81 -6.74 15.76
C GLY A 12 -19.70 -5.57 15.32
N ILE A 13 -19.20 -4.68 14.45
CA ILE A 13 -19.97 -3.55 13.91
C ILE A 13 -20.93 -4.00 12.82
N LYS A 14 -20.56 -5.04 12.07
CA LYS A 14 -21.36 -5.60 10.98
C LYS A 14 -21.46 -7.11 11.09
N ASN A 15 -22.64 -7.66 10.81
CA ASN A 15 -22.84 -9.10 10.69
C ASN A 15 -22.22 -9.61 9.38
N GLY A 16 -21.40 -10.65 9.47
CA GLY A 16 -20.70 -11.21 8.33
C GLY A 16 -19.77 -12.35 8.70
N ARG A 17 -19.16 -12.98 7.69
CA ARG A 17 -18.16 -14.04 7.86
C ARG A 17 -17.05 -13.86 6.83
N PHE A 18 -15.83 -14.27 7.20
CA PHE A 18 -14.69 -14.36 6.30
C PHE A 18 -13.71 -15.42 6.82
N GLU A 19 -13.03 -16.11 5.91
CA GLU A 19 -12.21 -17.30 6.23
C GLU A 19 -10.71 -17.03 6.06
N PHE A 20 -10.19 -15.98 6.70
CA PHE A 20 -8.75 -15.72 6.73
C PHE A 20 -8.33 -15.06 8.05
N LYS A 21 -7.10 -15.32 8.49
CA LYS A 21 -6.52 -14.64 9.64
C LYS A 21 -6.20 -13.19 9.26
N MET A 22 -6.78 -12.25 9.99
CA MET A 22 -6.59 -10.82 9.76
C MET A 22 -6.09 -10.16 11.05
N PRO A 23 -4.77 -10.17 11.31
CA PRO A 23 -4.19 -9.48 12.46
C PRO A 23 -4.15 -7.95 12.29
N THR A 24 -4.37 -7.43 11.09
CA THR A 24 -4.34 -5.99 10.80
C THR A 24 -5.75 -5.45 10.54
N ALA A 25 -6.15 -4.42 11.28
CA ALA A 25 -7.33 -3.62 10.96
C ALA A 25 -7.00 -2.64 9.83
N TYR A 26 -7.94 -2.44 8.91
CA TYR A 26 -7.82 -1.46 7.84
C TYR A 26 -8.87 -0.37 7.99
N ILE A 27 -8.42 0.88 8.01
CA ILE A 27 -9.22 2.11 8.18
C ILE A 27 -8.89 3.06 7.02
N MET A 28 -9.90 3.74 6.50
CA MET A 28 -9.74 4.83 5.54
C MET A 28 -10.24 6.14 6.15
N ILE A 29 -9.45 7.19 6.01
CA ILE A 29 -9.74 8.55 6.45
C ILE A 29 -9.89 9.45 5.23
N GLY A 30 -10.89 10.32 5.26
CA GLY A 30 -11.22 11.22 4.16
C GLY A 30 -11.95 10.54 3.01
N GLU A 31 -12.41 11.39 2.10
CA GLU A 31 -13.07 11.05 0.84
C GLU A 31 -12.80 12.14 -0.20
N LYS A 32 -12.93 11.83 -1.50
CA LYS A 32 -12.72 12.80 -2.60
C LYS A 32 -11.36 13.50 -2.51
N CYS A 33 -10.34 12.84 -3.01
CA CYS A 33 -8.97 13.35 -3.07
C CYS A 33 -8.90 14.64 -3.89
N VAL A 34 -8.06 15.60 -3.46
CA VAL A 34 -7.79 16.82 -4.26
C VAL A 34 -6.95 16.53 -5.51
N TYR A 35 -6.27 15.38 -5.56
CA TYR A 35 -5.48 14.91 -6.68
C TYR A 35 -6.28 14.01 -7.63
N ASN A 36 -5.74 13.81 -8.83
CA ASN A 36 -6.48 13.17 -9.92
C ASN A 36 -5.72 11.98 -10.53
N CYS A 37 -5.28 11.05 -9.67
CA CYS A 37 -4.54 9.86 -10.13
C CYS A 37 -5.42 8.99 -11.04
N TYR A 38 -4.95 8.64 -12.24
CA TYR A 38 -5.81 8.06 -13.28
C TYR A 38 -6.44 6.70 -12.93
N PHE A 39 -5.82 5.94 -12.02
CA PHE A 39 -6.28 4.62 -11.57
C PHE A 39 -7.18 4.65 -10.32
N CYS A 40 -7.32 5.81 -9.66
CA CYS A 40 -7.84 5.86 -8.29
C CYS A 40 -9.33 6.19 -8.24
N SER A 41 -10.12 5.39 -7.53
CA SER A 41 -11.55 5.63 -7.29
C SER A 41 -11.84 6.91 -6.49
N GLN A 42 -10.86 7.37 -5.71
CA GLN A 42 -10.97 8.60 -4.91
C GLN A 42 -10.44 9.83 -5.65
N ALA A 43 -10.00 9.70 -6.90
CA ALA A 43 -9.51 10.83 -7.69
C ALA A 43 -10.60 11.90 -7.86
N ARG A 44 -10.22 13.19 -7.87
CA ARG A 44 -11.15 14.33 -7.91
C ARG A 44 -12.18 14.25 -9.03
N GLU A 45 -11.80 13.76 -10.20
CA GLU A 45 -12.68 13.63 -11.38
C GLU A 45 -13.21 12.20 -11.57
N SER A 46 -12.97 11.29 -10.61
CA SER A 46 -13.57 9.97 -10.67
C SER A 46 -15.06 10.06 -10.39
N TYR A 47 -15.85 9.40 -11.22
CA TYR A 47 -17.29 9.24 -10.99
C TYR A 47 -17.62 7.93 -10.24
N THR A 48 -16.61 7.28 -9.65
CA THR A 48 -16.81 6.14 -8.76
C THR A 48 -17.51 6.61 -7.48
N ASP A 49 -18.40 5.78 -6.93
CA ASP A 49 -19.00 6.00 -5.61
C ASP A 49 -17.89 6.13 -4.53
N THR A 50 -17.99 7.14 -3.66
CA THR A 50 -16.93 7.49 -2.69
C THR A 50 -16.77 6.46 -1.58
N ASP A 51 -17.71 5.52 -1.43
CA ASP A 51 -17.57 4.37 -0.53
C ASP A 51 -16.57 3.32 -1.05
N TYR A 52 -16.17 3.42 -2.33
CA TYR A 52 -15.20 2.52 -2.90
C TYR A 52 -13.76 2.97 -2.62
N LEU A 53 -13.01 2.06 -2.02
CA LEU A 53 -11.56 2.07 -2.11
C LEU A 53 -11.13 0.89 -2.99
N SER A 54 -10.61 1.19 -4.17
CA SER A 54 -10.51 0.24 -5.28
C SER A 54 -11.90 -0.31 -5.64
N ARG A 55 -12.14 -1.63 -5.52
CA ARG A 55 -13.42 -2.28 -5.89
C ARG A 55 -14.30 -2.66 -4.71
N VAL A 56 -13.92 -2.33 -3.48
CA VAL A 56 -14.62 -2.77 -2.26
C VAL A 56 -15.28 -1.57 -1.59
N LYS A 57 -16.54 -1.73 -1.15
CA LYS A 57 -17.25 -0.75 -0.32
C LYS A 57 -16.79 -0.81 1.13
N TRP A 58 -16.50 0.35 1.72
CA TRP A 58 -16.06 0.47 3.10
C TRP A 58 -17.15 1.16 3.93
N PRO A 59 -17.78 0.47 4.91
CA PRO A 59 -18.78 1.10 5.77
C PRO A 59 -18.21 2.29 6.56
N SER A 60 -18.96 3.39 6.60
CA SER A 60 -18.68 4.54 7.44
C SER A 60 -18.91 4.24 8.92
N ILE A 61 -18.09 4.85 9.76
CA ILE A 61 -18.22 4.84 11.22
C ILE A 61 -17.72 6.17 11.79
N ASP A 62 -18.34 6.62 12.87
CA ASP A 62 -17.84 7.73 13.69
C ASP A 62 -16.71 7.26 14.63
N LEU A 63 -15.99 8.22 15.22
CA LEU A 63 -14.89 7.90 16.12
C LEU A 63 -15.39 7.26 17.41
N GLU A 64 -16.46 7.78 18.00
CA GLU A 64 -17.00 7.33 19.29
C GLU A 64 -17.36 5.84 19.28
N LYS A 65 -18.09 5.39 18.25
CA LYS A 65 -18.45 3.98 18.07
C LYS A 65 -17.24 3.11 17.77
N PHE A 66 -16.24 3.64 17.08
CA PHE A 66 -14.98 2.92 16.90
C PHE A 66 -14.29 2.72 18.25
N GLU A 67 -14.18 3.77 19.06
CA GLU A 67 -13.55 3.72 20.39
C GLU A 67 -14.27 2.75 21.34
N GLU A 68 -15.60 2.72 21.28
CA GLU A 68 -16.46 1.80 22.05
C GLU A 68 -16.20 0.33 21.68
N LYS A 69 -16.02 0.03 20.39
CA LYS A 69 -15.87 -1.34 19.87
C LYS A 69 -14.42 -1.80 19.74
N PHE A 70 -13.45 -0.89 19.82
CA PHE A 70 -12.06 -1.21 19.59
C PHE A 70 -11.44 -1.96 20.77
N ASP A 71 -10.91 -3.15 20.49
CA ASP A 71 -10.11 -3.93 21.45
C ASP A 71 -8.73 -4.20 20.85
N GLU A 72 -7.70 -3.68 21.54
CA GLU A 72 -6.29 -3.83 21.16
C GLU A 72 -5.82 -5.29 21.15
N LYS A 73 -6.55 -6.23 21.77
CA LYS A 73 -6.23 -7.67 21.72
C LYS A 73 -6.64 -8.33 20.41
N ILE A 74 -7.56 -7.72 19.66
CA ILE A 74 -8.08 -8.27 18.40
C ILE A 74 -7.08 -8.10 17.25
N PHE A 75 -6.30 -7.02 17.29
CA PHE A 75 -5.41 -6.61 16.20
C PHE A 75 -3.97 -6.45 16.69
N ARG A 76 -3.01 -6.88 15.86
CA ARG A 76 -1.59 -6.57 16.04
C ARG A 76 -1.22 -5.22 15.42
N ARG A 77 -1.96 -4.79 14.39
CA ARG A 77 -1.71 -3.53 13.68
C ARG A 77 -3.00 -2.87 13.22
N ILE A 78 -2.99 -1.55 13.12
CA ILE A 78 -3.98 -0.75 12.39
C ILE A 78 -3.28 -0.07 11.22
N CYS A 79 -3.76 -0.33 10.00
CA CYS A 79 -3.33 0.36 8.79
C CYS A 79 -4.36 1.44 8.44
N ILE A 80 -3.99 2.69 8.64
CA ILE A 80 -4.78 3.87 8.35
C ILE A 80 -4.37 4.39 6.98
N GLN A 81 -5.28 4.38 6.02
CA GLN A 81 -5.10 4.96 4.70
C GLN A 81 -5.74 6.33 4.67
N VAL A 82 -4.97 7.35 4.35
CA VAL A 82 -5.41 8.74 4.36
C VAL A 82 -5.56 9.23 2.93
N VAL A 83 -6.80 9.49 2.53
CA VAL A 83 -7.10 10.18 1.28
C VAL A 83 -6.66 11.65 1.45
N SER A 84 -6.05 12.23 0.42
CA SER A 84 -5.65 13.66 0.43
C SER A 84 -6.87 14.57 0.23
N SER A 85 -7.86 14.46 1.09
CA SER A 85 -9.03 15.32 1.17
C SER A 85 -8.64 16.68 1.76
N LEU A 86 -9.47 17.70 1.56
CA LEU A 86 -9.34 18.93 2.33
C LEU A 86 -9.61 18.63 3.81
N ASN A 87 -8.70 19.05 4.70
CA ASN A 87 -8.83 18.89 6.15
C ASN A 87 -8.88 17.43 6.65
N TYR A 88 -8.24 16.46 5.98
CA TYR A 88 -8.17 15.07 6.46
C TYR A 88 -7.64 14.97 7.91
N GLU A 89 -6.86 15.95 8.35
CA GLU A 89 -6.33 16.06 9.71
C GLU A 89 -7.43 16.09 10.78
N ARG A 90 -8.62 16.61 10.47
CA ARG A 90 -9.76 16.66 11.41
C ARG A 90 -10.27 15.28 11.80
N GLU A 91 -10.13 14.29 10.92
CA GLU A 91 -10.46 12.90 11.21
C GLU A 91 -9.24 12.10 11.68
N LEU A 92 -8.07 12.35 11.08
CA LEU A 92 -6.85 11.59 11.37
C LEU A 92 -6.33 11.86 12.78
N ILE A 93 -6.24 13.13 13.20
CA ILE A 93 -5.61 13.50 14.48
C ILE A 93 -6.37 12.90 15.67
N PRO A 94 -7.70 13.05 15.79
CA PRO A 94 -8.43 12.45 16.92
C PRO A 94 -8.24 10.92 17.02
N LEU A 95 -8.28 10.22 15.88
CA LEU A 95 -8.03 8.77 15.84
C LEU A 95 -6.61 8.43 16.32
N LEU A 96 -5.61 9.18 15.89
CA LEU A 96 -4.22 8.97 16.32
C LEU A 96 -4.03 9.31 17.82
N GLU A 97 -4.68 10.35 18.33
CA GLU A 97 -4.67 10.69 19.77
C GLU A 97 -5.26 9.56 20.63
N TYR A 98 -6.34 8.92 20.18
CA TYR A 98 -6.91 7.75 20.84
C TYR A 98 -5.97 6.54 20.80
N LEU A 99 -5.36 6.26 19.63
CA LEU A 99 -4.55 5.06 19.41
C LEU A 99 -3.15 5.11 20.03
N LYS A 100 -2.56 6.29 20.23
CA LYS A 100 -1.15 6.43 20.69
C LYS A 100 -0.83 5.77 22.04
N ASN A 101 -1.86 5.50 22.85
CA ASN A 101 -1.75 4.87 24.17
C ASN A 101 -2.19 3.40 24.18
N LYS A 102 -2.55 2.83 23.03
CA LYS A 102 -3.00 1.45 22.88
C LYS A 102 -1.83 0.53 22.54
N LYS A 103 -1.91 -0.74 22.93
CA LYS A 103 -0.89 -1.77 22.67
C LYS A 103 -1.06 -2.39 21.27
N VAL A 104 -1.07 -1.54 20.25
CA VAL A 104 -1.22 -1.92 18.84
C VAL A 104 -0.31 -1.09 17.95
N ASP A 105 0.31 -1.70 16.94
CA ASP A 105 1.12 -0.94 15.98
C ASP A 105 0.22 -0.11 15.07
N VAL A 106 0.61 1.13 14.78
CA VAL A 106 -0.14 2.00 13.86
C VAL A 106 0.71 2.29 12.63
N SER A 107 0.18 1.97 11.45
CA SER A 107 0.74 2.38 10.16
C SER A 107 -0.12 3.44 9.51
N VAL A 108 0.47 4.56 9.11
CA VAL A 108 -0.24 5.63 8.40
C VAL A 108 0.25 5.71 6.96
N SER A 109 -0.60 5.32 6.01
CA SER A 109 -0.36 5.49 4.58
C SER A 109 -0.97 6.81 4.12
N ILE A 110 -0.12 7.80 3.85
CA ILE A 110 -0.50 9.19 3.62
C ILE A 110 0.37 9.80 2.51
N ARG A 111 -0.09 10.90 1.91
CA ARG A 111 0.72 11.85 1.15
C ARG A 111 1.12 12.98 2.09
N PRO A 112 2.32 12.96 2.72
CA PRO A 112 2.68 13.99 3.67
C PRO A 112 2.92 15.32 2.95
N LYS A 113 2.60 16.42 3.63
CA LYS A 113 2.84 17.80 3.19
C LYS A 113 4.34 18.11 3.18
N ASN A 114 5.05 17.66 4.20
CA ASN A 114 6.49 17.91 4.41
C ASN A 114 7.09 16.90 5.42
N LEU A 115 8.36 17.08 5.77
CA LEU A 115 9.06 16.20 6.72
C LEU A 115 8.60 16.44 8.16
N GLU A 116 8.19 17.67 8.49
CA GLU A 116 7.69 18.06 9.80
C GLU A 116 6.40 17.30 10.16
N GLU A 117 5.49 17.10 9.19
CA GLU A 117 4.30 16.27 9.39
C GLU A 117 4.68 14.81 9.69
N ILE A 118 5.70 14.27 9.00
CA ILE A 118 6.20 12.91 9.26
C ILE A 118 6.76 12.81 10.68
N LYS A 119 7.59 13.78 11.09
CA LYS A 119 8.14 13.83 12.45
C LYS A 119 7.05 13.92 13.50
N MET A 120 6.06 14.79 13.30
CA MET A 120 4.89 14.89 14.17
C MET A 120 4.16 13.54 14.30
N LEU A 121 3.95 12.82 13.20
CA LEU A 121 3.31 11.49 13.21
C LEU A 121 4.09 10.48 14.09
N PHE A 122 5.41 10.43 13.98
CA PHE A 122 6.23 9.52 14.77
C PHE A 122 6.39 9.96 16.23
N GLU A 123 6.72 11.22 16.48
CA GLU A 123 7.12 11.71 17.80
C GLU A 123 5.91 11.97 18.71
N LYS A 124 4.87 12.60 18.19
CA LYS A 124 3.67 12.94 18.97
C LYS A 124 2.68 11.78 19.03
N TYR A 125 2.40 11.17 17.88
CA TYR A 125 1.35 10.14 17.76
C TYR A 125 1.87 8.71 17.80
N LYS A 126 3.19 8.53 17.92
CA LYS A 126 3.84 7.22 18.14
C LYS A 126 3.46 6.18 17.08
N ILE A 127 3.29 6.59 15.83
CA ILE A 127 3.07 5.62 14.75
C ILE A 127 4.28 4.71 14.61
N ASP A 128 4.05 3.47 14.20
CA ASP A 128 5.12 2.50 13.98
C ASP A 128 5.75 2.65 12.59
N ARG A 129 4.94 2.89 11.55
CA ARG A 129 5.41 3.04 10.16
C ARG A 129 4.62 4.06 9.36
N ILE A 130 5.28 4.69 8.40
CA ILE A 130 4.65 5.57 7.43
C ILE A 130 4.69 4.95 6.03
N GLY A 131 3.55 4.99 5.33
CA GLY A 131 3.41 4.61 3.94
C GLY A 131 3.35 5.84 3.05
N ILE A 132 4.32 6.05 2.17
CA ILE A 132 4.34 7.14 1.19
C ILE A 132 4.33 6.51 -0.20
N SER A 133 3.15 6.43 -0.82
CA SER A 133 2.95 5.64 -2.05
C SER A 133 3.45 6.40 -3.29
N VAL A 134 4.35 5.79 -4.06
CA VAL A 134 4.74 6.27 -5.39
C VAL A 134 3.76 5.78 -6.45
N ASP A 135 3.32 4.52 -6.34
CA ASP A 135 2.41 3.77 -7.20
C ASP A 135 2.90 3.57 -8.65
N VAL A 136 3.59 4.54 -9.25
CA VAL A 136 4.06 4.50 -10.63
C VAL A 136 5.59 4.52 -10.66
N ALA A 137 6.23 3.38 -10.93
CA ALA A 137 7.68 3.18 -10.86
C ALA A 137 8.48 3.75 -12.05
N ASN A 138 7.90 4.67 -12.82
CA ASN A 138 8.53 5.35 -13.95
C ASN A 138 8.21 6.85 -13.87
N GLU A 139 9.22 7.71 -13.93
CA GLU A 139 9.05 9.16 -13.70
C GLU A 139 8.15 9.84 -14.74
N LYS A 140 8.28 9.48 -16.02
CA LYS A 140 7.44 10.05 -17.09
C LYS A 140 5.98 9.65 -16.91
N LEU A 141 5.74 8.36 -16.61
CA LEU A 141 4.40 7.86 -16.31
C LEU A 141 3.86 8.44 -15.01
N PHE A 142 4.67 8.62 -13.98
CA PHE A 142 4.27 9.22 -12.71
C PHE A 142 3.72 10.64 -12.94
N LYS A 143 4.43 11.47 -13.71
CA LYS A 143 3.98 12.82 -14.04
C LYS A 143 2.66 12.78 -14.81
N LYS A 144 2.49 11.86 -15.77
CA LYS A 144 1.26 11.70 -16.55
C LYS A 144 0.08 11.22 -15.68
N ILE A 145 0.27 10.15 -14.92
CA ILE A 145 -0.79 9.42 -14.22
C ILE A 145 -1.16 10.08 -12.90
N ARG A 146 -0.20 10.67 -12.18
CA ARG A 146 -0.42 11.30 -10.87
C ARG A 146 -0.41 12.82 -10.90
N GLY A 147 0.17 13.43 -11.93
CA GLY A 147 0.15 14.89 -12.15
C GLY A 147 1.11 15.69 -11.27
N THR A 148 2.02 15.06 -10.52
CA THR A 148 2.91 15.75 -9.56
C THR A 148 4.38 15.45 -9.83
N GLU A 149 5.29 16.17 -9.18
CA GLU A 149 6.74 15.99 -9.36
C GLU A 149 7.25 14.76 -8.59
N TYR A 150 7.82 13.81 -9.32
CA TYR A 150 8.37 12.57 -8.76
C TYR A 150 9.56 12.83 -7.83
N SER A 151 10.46 13.73 -8.21
CA SER A 151 11.67 14.09 -7.44
C SER A 151 11.33 14.54 -6.01
N LYS A 152 10.39 15.47 -5.85
CA LYS A 152 9.92 15.94 -4.53
C LYS A 152 9.42 14.80 -3.65
N TYR A 153 8.71 13.84 -4.24
CA TYR A 153 8.21 12.66 -3.55
C TYR A 153 9.35 11.74 -3.09
N ARG A 154 10.27 11.44 -3.99
CA ARG A 154 11.45 10.62 -3.72
C ARG A 154 12.33 11.24 -2.63
N ASP A 155 12.60 12.54 -2.73
CA ASP A 155 13.44 13.26 -1.75
C ASP A 155 12.81 13.30 -0.36
N LEU A 156 11.48 13.42 -0.27
CA LEU A 156 10.77 13.33 1.00
C LEU A 156 10.88 11.94 1.61
N MET A 157 10.68 10.89 0.83
CA MET A 157 10.82 9.51 1.31
C MET A 157 12.25 9.19 1.78
N ILE A 158 13.26 9.63 1.03
CA ILE A 158 14.67 9.42 1.39
C ILE A 158 15.00 10.13 2.69
N ARG A 159 14.62 11.40 2.84
CA ARG A 159 14.82 12.13 4.11
C ARG A 159 14.11 11.45 5.27
N ALA A 160 12.86 11.04 5.09
CA ALA A 160 12.11 10.30 6.09
C ALA A 160 12.78 8.96 6.46
N SER A 161 13.38 8.25 5.49
CA SER A 161 14.06 6.98 5.73
C SER A 161 15.38 7.12 6.49
N LYS A 162 16.04 8.29 6.39
CA LYS A 162 17.23 8.63 7.19
C LYS A 162 16.86 8.93 8.65
N ASP A 163 15.77 9.67 8.86
CA ASP A 163 15.29 10.01 10.21
C ASP A 163 14.62 8.80 10.90
N PHE A 164 13.95 7.94 10.12
CA PHE A 164 13.17 6.80 10.61
C PHE A 164 13.53 5.51 9.87
N LEU A 165 14.72 4.98 10.18
CA LEU A 165 15.28 3.80 9.51
C LEU A 165 14.33 2.60 9.57
N HIS A 166 14.15 1.93 8.43
CA HIS A 166 13.27 0.78 8.24
C HIS A 166 11.78 1.03 8.56
N LYS A 167 11.33 2.27 8.78
CA LYS A 167 9.93 2.62 9.09
C LYS A 167 9.15 3.21 7.92
N VAL A 168 9.82 3.48 6.80
CA VAL A 168 9.19 3.99 5.58
C VAL A 168 8.84 2.83 4.65
N THR A 169 7.61 2.86 4.14
CA THR A 169 7.11 1.91 3.12
C THR A 169 6.60 2.71 1.94
N THR A 170 6.83 2.23 0.72
CA THR A 170 6.21 2.76 -0.50
C THR A 170 5.45 1.67 -1.24
N HIS A 171 4.54 2.07 -2.09
CA HIS A 171 3.73 1.17 -2.91
C HIS A 171 4.11 1.34 -4.38
N VAL A 172 4.08 0.23 -5.13
CA VAL A 172 4.18 0.20 -6.58
C VAL A 172 3.01 -0.61 -7.11
N ILE A 173 2.33 -0.08 -8.13
CA ILE A 173 1.27 -0.75 -8.85
C ILE A 173 1.86 -1.29 -10.16
N VAL A 174 1.81 -2.60 -10.35
CA VAL A 174 2.23 -3.28 -11.57
C VAL A 174 1.08 -3.28 -12.58
N GLY A 175 1.31 -2.81 -13.81
CA GLY A 175 0.35 -2.74 -14.90
C GLY A 175 -0.16 -1.33 -15.22
N LEU A 176 0.56 -0.26 -14.89
CA LEU A 176 0.22 1.13 -15.24
C LEU A 176 0.92 1.64 -16.52
N GLY A 177 1.64 0.75 -17.21
CA GLY A 177 2.36 1.02 -18.46
C GLY A 177 3.87 1.03 -18.32
N GLU A 178 4.40 0.88 -17.10
CA GLU A 178 5.81 0.71 -16.82
C GLU A 178 6.36 -0.62 -17.36
N THR A 179 7.66 -0.66 -17.65
CA THR A 179 8.36 -1.92 -17.98
C THR A 179 8.70 -2.69 -16.70
N ASP A 180 9.10 -3.96 -16.83
CA ASP A 180 9.58 -4.72 -15.67
C ASP A 180 10.92 -4.16 -15.17
N GLU A 181 11.76 -3.67 -16.09
CA GLU A 181 13.02 -3.00 -15.78
C GLU A 181 12.80 -1.73 -14.93
N ASP A 182 11.79 -0.92 -15.24
CA ASP A 182 11.42 0.26 -14.43
C ASP A 182 11.13 -0.13 -12.99
N ILE A 183 10.32 -1.18 -12.79
CA ILE A 183 9.94 -1.66 -11.46
C ILE A 183 11.15 -2.23 -10.70
N VAL A 184 12.00 -3.02 -11.36
CA VAL A 184 13.21 -3.60 -10.74
C VAL A 184 14.20 -2.49 -10.34
N LYS A 185 14.46 -1.52 -11.23
CA LYS A 185 15.30 -0.36 -10.92
C LYS A 185 14.77 0.41 -9.71
N PHE A 186 13.47 0.68 -9.68
CA PHE A 186 12.83 1.35 -8.56
C PHE A 186 12.97 0.56 -7.25
N MET A 187 12.73 -0.76 -7.27
CA MET A 187 12.86 -1.60 -6.07
C MET A 187 14.31 -1.64 -5.54
N LEU A 188 15.30 -1.74 -6.42
CA LEU A 188 16.71 -1.68 -6.06
C LEU A 188 17.08 -0.32 -5.42
N ASP A 189 16.62 0.77 -6.02
CA ASP A 189 16.82 2.13 -5.48
C ASP A 189 16.21 2.26 -4.09
N MET A 190 14.93 1.89 -3.91
CA MET A 190 14.26 1.95 -2.61
C MET A 190 14.94 1.09 -1.54
N LYS A 191 15.40 -0.12 -1.90
CA LYS A 191 16.18 -0.97 -0.99
C LYS A 191 17.44 -0.26 -0.52
N SER A 192 18.20 0.39 -1.42
CA SER A 192 19.42 1.12 -1.06
C SER A 192 19.17 2.23 -0.04
N GLN A 193 17.93 2.73 0.03
CA GLN A 193 17.49 3.78 0.96
C GLN A 193 16.76 3.21 2.18
N SER A 194 16.79 1.89 2.41
CA SER A 194 16.06 1.24 3.51
C SER A 194 14.53 1.48 3.48
N ILE A 195 13.97 1.70 2.29
CA ILE A 195 12.53 1.89 2.07
C ILE A 195 11.93 0.56 1.59
N LEU A 196 10.93 0.08 2.31
CA LEU A 196 10.24 -1.16 1.95
C LEU A 196 9.27 -0.91 0.79
N VAL A 197 9.40 -1.66 -0.31
CA VAL A 197 8.40 -1.64 -1.40
C VAL A 197 7.33 -2.68 -1.12
N SER A 198 6.06 -2.31 -1.26
CA SER A 198 4.93 -3.24 -1.38
C SER A 198 4.29 -3.16 -2.75
N LEU A 199 3.84 -4.29 -3.27
CA LEU A 199 3.30 -4.41 -4.60
C LEU A 199 1.78 -4.52 -4.59
N PHE A 200 1.15 -3.86 -5.55
CA PHE A 200 -0.24 -4.07 -5.95
C PHE A 200 -0.29 -4.40 -7.43
N ALA A 201 -1.24 -5.25 -7.84
CA ALA A 201 -1.56 -5.39 -9.25
C ALA A 201 -2.56 -4.29 -9.65
N PHE A 202 -2.34 -3.66 -10.79
CA PHE A 202 -3.33 -2.75 -11.35
C PHE A 202 -4.64 -3.49 -11.58
N THR A 203 -5.72 -2.84 -11.18
CA THR A 203 -7.06 -3.37 -11.28
C THR A 203 -7.95 -2.23 -11.77
N PRO A 204 -8.53 -2.35 -12.97
CA PRO A 204 -9.43 -1.33 -13.48
C PRO A 204 -10.62 -1.11 -12.56
N VAL A 205 -10.95 0.15 -12.32
CA VAL A 205 -12.09 0.55 -11.52
C VAL A 205 -12.99 1.41 -12.39
N LYS A 206 -14.26 1.00 -12.53
CA LYS A 206 -15.29 1.78 -13.20
C LYS A 206 -15.39 3.16 -12.56
N GLY A 207 -15.39 4.22 -13.35
CA GLY A 207 -15.34 5.58 -12.84
C GLY A 207 -13.97 6.25 -12.94
N THR A 208 -12.93 5.53 -13.38
CA THR A 208 -11.55 6.04 -13.42
C THR A 208 -11.06 6.22 -14.86
N LYS A 209 -10.04 7.05 -15.06
CA LYS A 209 -9.46 7.29 -16.40
C LYS A 209 -8.84 6.04 -17.02
N LEU A 210 -8.50 5.04 -16.20
CA LEU A 210 -7.97 3.74 -16.65
C LEU A 210 -8.98 2.61 -16.55
N GLU A 211 -10.29 2.89 -16.50
CA GLU A 211 -11.31 1.84 -16.35
C GLU A 211 -11.33 0.80 -17.48
N ALA A 212 -10.86 1.18 -18.68
CA ALA A 212 -10.78 0.31 -19.85
C ALA A 212 -9.41 -0.35 -20.04
N TYR A 213 -8.45 -0.11 -19.14
CA TYR A 213 -7.11 -0.71 -19.25
C TYR A 213 -7.13 -2.18 -18.82
N GLU A 214 -6.13 -2.94 -19.25
CA GLU A 214 -5.96 -4.32 -18.83
C GLU A 214 -5.18 -4.44 -17.53
N LYS A 215 -5.54 -5.45 -16.74
CA LYS A 215 -4.75 -5.88 -15.57
C LYS A 215 -3.47 -6.61 -16.02
N PRO A 216 -2.38 -6.61 -15.25
CA PRO A 216 -1.19 -7.39 -15.60
C PRO A 216 -1.50 -8.88 -15.60
N THR A 217 -0.80 -9.66 -16.43
CA THR A 217 -0.90 -11.13 -16.36
C THR A 217 -0.38 -11.65 -15.02
N ILE A 218 -0.88 -12.80 -14.58
CA ILE A 218 -0.41 -13.41 -13.33
C ILE A 218 1.07 -13.79 -13.44
N GLU A 219 1.53 -14.25 -14.60
CA GLU A 219 2.93 -14.61 -14.84
C GLU A 219 3.85 -13.40 -14.66
N ARG A 220 3.53 -12.27 -15.30
CA ARG A 220 4.28 -11.02 -15.13
C ARG A 220 4.33 -10.61 -13.67
N TYR A 221 3.18 -10.60 -12.99
CA TYR A 221 3.13 -10.22 -11.58
C TYR A 221 3.96 -11.15 -10.68
N ARG A 222 3.98 -12.46 -10.95
CA ARG A 222 4.80 -13.43 -10.22
C ARG A 222 6.29 -13.17 -10.42
N LYS A 223 6.72 -12.85 -11.64
CA LYS A 223 8.11 -12.43 -11.90
C LYS A 223 8.50 -11.23 -11.04
N ILE A 224 7.66 -10.21 -10.99
CA ILE A 224 7.91 -9.01 -10.16
C ILE A 224 7.89 -9.32 -8.64
N GLN A 225 6.95 -10.15 -8.16
CA GLN A 225 6.95 -10.59 -6.76
C GLN A 225 8.22 -11.34 -6.40
N ASN A 226 8.68 -12.25 -7.27
CA ASN A 226 9.94 -12.96 -7.07
C ASN A 226 11.14 -12.01 -7.10
N SER A 227 11.17 -11.05 -8.03
CA SER A 227 12.19 -9.99 -8.05
C SER A 227 12.24 -9.23 -6.73
N ARG A 228 11.09 -8.85 -6.17
CA ARG A 228 11.01 -8.18 -4.88
C ARG A 228 11.61 -9.02 -3.75
N GLU A 229 11.27 -10.31 -3.66
CA GLU A 229 11.84 -11.20 -2.64
C GLU A 229 13.36 -11.35 -2.77
N ILE A 230 13.85 -11.49 -4.00
CA ILE A 230 15.30 -11.58 -4.26
C ILE A 230 15.98 -10.29 -3.86
N ILE A 231 15.44 -9.13 -4.28
CA ILE A 231 15.97 -7.81 -3.94
C ILE A 231 16.02 -7.68 -2.43
N ASN A 232 14.94 -7.97 -1.72
CA ASN A 232 14.91 -7.79 -0.27
C ASN A 232 15.89 -8.70 0.48
N LYS A 233 16.07 -9.95 0.03
CA LYS A 233 16.87 -10.96 0.75
C LYS A 233 18.36 -10.93 0.42
N TYR A 234 18.74 -10.50 -0.79
CA TYR A 234 20.11 -10.62 -1.29
C TYR A 234 20.68 -9.29 -1.74
N ASP A 235 21.99 -9.09 -1.57
CA ASP A 235 22.68 -8.00 -2.24
C ASP A 235 22.81 -8.32 -3.73
N ILE A 236 22.08 -7.56 -4.55
CA ILE A 236 21.96 -7.78 -6.00
C ILE A 236 21.92 -6.43 -6.71
N GLN A 237 22.35 -6.43 -7.97
CA GLN A 237 22.41 -5.28 -8.84
C GLN A 237 21.50 -5.49 -10.06
N LEU A 238 21.20 -4.40 -10.78
CA LEU A 238 20.35 -4.47 -11.97
C LEU A 238 20.88 -5.46 -13.02
N LYS A 239 22.20 -5.53 -13.18
CA LYS A 239 22.89 -6.43 -14.15
C LYS A 239 22.68 -7.92 -13.87
N ASP A 240 22.22 -8.28 -12.66
CA ASP A 240 21.94 -9.67 -12.30
C ASP A 240 20.60 -10.14 -12.87
N PHE A 241 19.74 -9.21 -13.30
CA PHE A 241 18.50 -9.48 -14.02
C PHE A 241 18.74 -9.40 -15.52
N LYS A 242 18.03 -10.22 -16.30
CA LYS A 242 18.04 -10.11 -17.76
C LYS A 242 16.70 -9.60 -18.26
N PHE A 243 16.76 -8.61 -19.14
CA PHE A 243 15.61 -8.02 -19.81
C PHE A 243 15.71 -8.19 -21.33
N ASP A 244 14.58 -8.21 -22.01
CA ASP A 244 14.54 -8.06 -23.47
C ASP A 244 14.69 -6.58 -23.88
N ASN A 245 14.69 -6.32 -25.20
CA ASN A 245 14.85 -4.97 -25.75
C ASN A 245 13.66 -4.04 -25.43
N GLN A 246 12.55 -4.57 -24.94
CA GLN A 246 11.37 -3.81 -24.51
C GLN A 246 11.34 -3.61 -22.99
N GLY A 247 12.34 -4.11 -22.26
CA GLY A 247 12.43 -4.01 -20.80
C GLY A 247 11.56 -5.01 -20.05
N ASN A 248 11.08 -6.08 -20.71
CA ASN A 248 10.38 -7.17 -20.03
C ASN A 248 11.39 -8.11 -19.39
N LEU A 249 11.07 -8.62 -18.20
CA LEU A 249 11.95 -9.49 -17.44
C LEU A 249 11.91 -10.92 -18.01
N ILE A 250 13.04 -11.37 -18.54
CA ILE A 250 13.20 -12.70 -19.16
C ILE A 250 13.81 -13.72 -18.20
N GLU A 251 14.75 -13.31 -17.34
CA GLU A 251 15.42 -14.20 -16.39
C GLU A 251 15.66 -13.50 -15.06
N LEU A 252 15.28 -14.17 -13.96
CA LEU A 252 15.55 -13.76 -12.59
C LEU A 252 16.96 -14.20 -12.17
N PRO A 253 17.63 -13.46 -11.26
CA PRO A 253 18.85 -13.95 -10.62
C PRO A 253 18.62 -15.32 -9.98
N LYS A 254 19.57 -16.26 -10.18
CA LYS A 254 19.50 -17.61 -9.58
C LYS A 254 19.76 -17.52 -8.07
N LYS A 255 18.69 -17.30 -7.30
CA LYS A 255 18.73 -17.21 -5.84
C LYS A 255 17.61 -18.05 -5.22
N ASP A 256 17.90 -18.61 -4.05
CA ASP A 256 16.93 -19.44 -3.33
C ASP A 256 15.89 -18.58 -2.59
N ILE A 257 14.65 -18.62 -3.04
CA ILE A 257 13.52 -17.90 -2.46
C ILE A 257 12.34 -18.85 -2.25
N ASP A 258 11.60 -18.61 -1.18
CA ASP A 258 10.33 -19.29 -0.94
C ASP A 258 9.25 -18.66 -1.84
N LEU A 259 8.95 -19.32 -2.95
CA LEU A 259 7.97 -18.85 -3.93
C LEU A 259 6.55 -18.73 -3.36
N GLU A 260 6.22 -19.48 -2.31
CA GLU A 260 4.92 -19.37 -1.66
C GLU A 260 4.86 -18.15 -0.72
N GLU A 261 5.97 -17.80 -0.06
CA GLU A 261 6.05 -16.53 0.67
C GLU A 261 6.00 -15.32 -0.27
N ALA A 262 6.64 -15.39 -1.45
CA ALA A 262 6.65 -14.32 -2.44
C ALA A 262 5.25 -13.91 -2.91
N LYS A 263 4.31 -14.87 -2.94
CA LYS A 263 2.92 -14.67 -3.37
C LYS A 263 2.05 -13.97 -2.31
N LYS A 264 2.49 -13.93 -1.05
CA LYS A 264 1.72 -13.32 0.05
C LYS A 264 1.79 -11.80 0.00
N THR A 265 0.77 -11.15 0.54
CA THR A 265 0.72 -9.69 0.64
C THR A 265 1.99 -9.14 1.28
N SER A 266 2.72 -8.30 0.55
CA SER A 266 3.89 -7.58 1.02
C SER A 266 3.52 -6.31 1.80
N GLY A 267 4.49 -5.73 2.50
CA GLY A 267 4.36 -4.42 3.15
C GLY A 267 4.65 -4.48 4.64
N CYS A 268 3.95 -3.64 5.41
CA CYS A 268 4.16 -3.53 6.86
C CYS A 268 4.03 -4.90 7.57
N PRO A 269 4.69 -5.08 8.73
CA PRO A 269 4.52 -6.28 9.54
C PRO A 269 3.05 -6.61 9.76
N TRP A 270 2.69 -7.90 9.65
CA TRP A 270 1.31 -8.38 9.79
C TRP A 270 0.33 -7.94 8.69
N CYS A 271 0.79 -7.35 7.59
CA CYS A 271 -0.09 -7.00 6.48
C CYS A 271 -0.68 -8.27 5.83
N THR A 272 -2.02 -8.33 5.76
CA THR A 272 -2.77 -9.43 5.14
C THR A 272 -3.93 -8.88 4.33
N ARG A 273 -3.74 -7.77 3.58
CA ARG A 273 -4.86 -7.00 3.05
C ARG A 273 -5.69 -7.86 2.07
N PRO A 274 -6.94 -8.18 2.40
CA PRO A 274 -7.74 -9.09 1.59
C PRO A 274 -8.40 -8.34 0.42
N TYR A 275 -8.44 -8.98 -0.75
CA TYR A 275 -9.28 -8.60 -1.89
C TYR A 275 -9.24 -7.13 -2.34
N TYR A 276 -8.11 -6.45 -2.15
CA TYR A 276 -7.97 -5.06 -2.63
C TYR A 276 -7.96 -4.99 -4.16
N ASN A 277 -7.14 -5.81 -4.79
CA ASN A 277 -6.95 -5.94 -6.24
C ASN A 277 -7.45 -7.30 -6.77
N GLU A 278 -7.95 -8.18 -5.90
CA GLU A 278 -8.29 -9.57 -6.26
C GLU A 278 -9.74 -9.73 -6.69
N THR A 279 -9.97 -10.57 -7.70
CA THR A 279 -11.31 -10.97 -8.12
C THR A 279 -11.66 -12.30 -7.46
N PRO A 280 -12.77 -12.39 -6.70
CA PRO A 280 -13.23 -13.66 -6.12
C PRO A 280 -13.31 -14.77 -7.17
N GLY A 281 -12.87 -15.98 -6.79
CA GLY A 281 -12.86 -17.16 -7.69
C GLY A 281 -11.75 -17.17 -8.75
N LYS A 282 -10.91 -16.14 -8.84
CA LYS A 282 -9.72 -16.13 -9.71
C LYS A 282 -8.44 -16.31 -8.90
N VAL A 283 -7.36 -16.71 -9.57
CA VAL A 283 -6.02 -16.75 -8.96
C VAL A 283 -5.66 -15.37 -8.42
N GLN A 284 -5.33 -15.31 -7.13
CA GLN A 284 -5.00 -14.05 -6.46
C GLN A 284 -3.57 -13.60 -6.80
N TYR A 285 -3.37 -12.32 -7.06
CA TYR A 285 -2.05 -11.70 -7.13
C TYR A 285 -1.36 -11.70 -5.76
N ASN A 286 -2.04 -11.21 -4.72
CA ASN A 286 -1.55 -11.17 -3.35
C ASN A 286 -2.40 -12.05 -2.43
N ILE A 287 -1.79 -13.07 -1.83
CA ILE A 287 -2.46 -13.98 -0.91
C ILE A 287 -2.52 -13.32 0.48
N PRO A 288 -3.70 -13.11 1.09
CA PRO A 288 -3.87 -12.43 2.37
C PRO A 288 -3.54 -13.35 3.55
N LYS A 289 -2.27 -13.76 3.65
CA LYS A 289 -1.72 -14.58 4.72
C LYS A 289 -0.52 -13.89 5.35
N VAL A 290 -0.36 -14.09 6.65
CA VAL A 290 0.80 -13.58 7.39
C VAL A 290 2.08 -14.21 6.81
N ARG A 291 3.06 -13.36 6.52
CA ARG A 291 4.39 -13.76 6.06
C ARG A 291 5.22 -14.31 7.23
N LYS A 292 6.11 -15.27 6.95
CA LYS A 292 7.00 -15.87 7.96
C LYS A 292 7.93 -14.81 8.56
N ASN A 293 8.62 -14.07 7.69
CA ASN A 293 9.39 -12.91 8.10
C ASN A 293 8.48 -11.69 8.15
N LYS A 294 8.45 -11.02 9.31
CA LYS A 294 7.54 -9.90 9.56
C LYS A 294 8.19 -8.55 9.26
N GLU A 295 9.50 -8.51 9.08
CA GLU A 295 10.26 -7.27 8.88
C GLU A 295 10.62 -7.00 7.41
N VAL A 296 10.30 -7.93 6.47
CA VAL A 296 10.78 -7.93 5.08
C VAL A 296 9.74 -8.37 4.02
#